data_AF-G1VX67-F1
#
_entry.id   AF-G1VX67-F1
#
_cell.length_a   1.000
_cell.length_b   1.000
_cell.length_c   1.000
_cell.angle_alpha   90.00
_cell.angle_beta   90.00
_cell.angle_gamma   90.00
#
_symmetry.space_group_name_H-M   'P 1'
#
loop_
_entity.id
_entity.type
_entity.pdbx_description
1 polymer ?
#
loop_
_entity_poly.entity_id
_entity_poly.type
_entity_poly.pdbx_seq_one_letter_code
_entity_poly.pdbx_strand_id
1 'polypeptide(L)'
;MPSNPKKVNMSAFFLILKKQVPVDVLPNRKKEYLLNYFQKIPLEERKKVKYACSDMYEVYRDVVHKVFPNCICILDYFHLSQDFHKKMNEVRIKVMNVFNYNCHSVMVCHYLSNIKKRRSSLPVRTIQAVL
;
A
#
# COMPACT_ATOMS: atom_id res chain seq x y z
N MET A 1 -3.41 22.48 -24.16
CA MET A 1 -2.57 21.28 -23.93
C MET A 1 -2.46 21.09 -22.43
N PRO A 2 -2.96 19.98 -21.85
CA PRO A 2 -2.82 19.78 -20.42
C PRO A 2 -1.35 19.53 -20.10
N SER A 3 -0.82 20.31 -19.16
CA SER A 3 0.54 20.23 -18.68
C SER A 3 0.83 18.83 -18.15
N ASN A 4 1.92 18.25 -18.64
CA ASN A 4 2.45 16.96 -18.22
C ASN A 4 2.53 16.92 -16.69
N PRO A 5 1.91 15.94 -15.99
CA PRO A 5 2.00 15.87 -14.54
C PRO A 5 3.48 15.77 -14.16
N LYS A 6 3.95 16.73 -13.36
CA LYS A 6 5.32 16.77 -12.83
C LYS A 6 5.67 15.38 -12.32
N LYS A 7 6.74 14.77 -12.87
CA LYS A 7 7.27 13.48 -12.39
C LYS A 7 7.45 13.61 -10.88
N VAL A 8 6.59 12.92 -10.12
CA VAL A 8 6.77 12.77 -8.68
C VAL A 8 8.04 11.95 -8.53
N ASN A 9 9.13 12.59 -8.13
CA ASN A 9 10.36 11.90 -7.75
C ASN A 9 10.06 11.09 -6.49
N MET A 10 9.61 9.84 -6.66
CA MET A 10 9.42 8.91 -5.56
C MET A 10 10.79 8.50 -5.03
N SER A 11 11.18 9.10 -3.92
CA SER A 11 12.31 8.70 -3.09
C SER A 11 12.00 7.39 -2.36
N ALA A 12 13.00 6.51 -2.23
CA ALA A 12 12.89 5.32 -1.39
C ALA A 12 13.39 5.67 0.02
N PHE A 13 12.58 5.40 1.03
CA PHE A 13 12.94 5.56 2.43
C PHE A 13 13.37 4.22 3.02
N PHE A 14 14.50 4.19 3.69
CA PHE A 14 14.94 3.00 4.44
C PHE A 14 14.73 3.24 5.94
N LEU A 15 13.81 2.48 6.54
CA LEU A 15 13.51 2.51 7.97
C LEU A 15 14.06 1.25 8.62
N ILE A 16 14.99 1.41 9.56
CA ILE A 16 15.35 0.33 10.47
C ILE A 16 14.29 0.29 11.57
N LEU A 17 13.45 -0.76 11.56
CA LEU A 17 12.27 -0.89 12.43
C LEU A 17 12.56 -0.74 13.93
N LYS A 18 13.77 -1.08 14.40
CA LYS A 18 14.14 -0.91 15.81
C LYS A 18 14.28 0.54 16.27
N LYS A 19 14.60 1.46 15.37
CA LYS A 19 14.83 2.87 15.73
C LYS A 19 13.70 3.79 15.31
N GLN A 20 12.76 3.33 14.46
CA GLN A 20 11.68 4.15 13.86
C GLN A 20 12.14 5.48 13.24
N VAL A 21 13.45 5.62 13.00
CA VAL A 21 14.08 6.81 12.43
C VAL A 21 14.53 6.46 11.02
N PRO A 22 14.18 7.29 10.02
CA PRO A 22 14.68 7.11 8.67
C PRO A 22 16.20 7.22 8.68
N VAL A 23 16.87 6.21 8.15
CA VAL A 23 18.34 6.16 8.13
C VAL A 23 18.86 6.92 6.92
N ASP A 24 18.21 6.73 5.77
CA ASP A 24 18.66 7.31 4.50
C ASP A 24 17.49 7.49 3.53
N VAL A 25 17.66 8.44 2.60
CA VAL A 25 16.72 8.75 1.53
C VAL A 25 17.44 8.61 0.20
N LEU A 26 17.04 7.60 -0.58
CA LEU A 26 17.71 7.32 -1.84
C LEU A 26 17.16 8.22 -2.96
N PRO A 27 18.03 8.87 -3.76
CA PRO A 27 17.62 9.76 -4.84
C PRO A 27 17.07 9.02 -6.06
N ASN A 28 17.29 7.71 -6.15
CA ASN A 28 16.92 6.91 -7.31
C ASN A 28 16.41 5.52 -6.91
N ARG A 29 15.33 5.09 -7.56
CA ARG A 29 14.67 3.78 -7.37
C ARG A 29 15.03 2.73 -8.43
N LYS A 30 15.94 3.05 -9.37
CA LYS A 30 16.38 2.09 -10.39
C LYS A 30 17.04 0.87 -9.75
N LYS A 31 16.75 -0.32 -10.28
CA LYS A 31 17.24 -1.62 -9.78
C LYS A 31 18.75 -1.63 -9.53
N GLU A 32 19.53 -1.21 -10.52
CA GLU A 32 21.00 -1.17 -10.44
C GLU A 32 21.50 -0.26 -9.32
N TYR A 33 20.90 0.92 -9.16
CA TYR A 33 21.26 1.86 -8.10
C TYR A 33 21.00 1.27 -6.71
N LEU A 34 19.82 0.66 -6.53
CA LEU A 34 19.46 0.03 -5.27
C LEU A 34 20.38 -1.16 -4.94
N LEU A 35 20.66 -2.02 -5.92
CA LEU A 35 21.60 -3.14 -5.74
C LEU A 35 22.98 -2.63 -5.32
N ASN A 36 23.52 -1.64 -6.03
CA ASN A 36 24.83 -1.07 -5.73
C ASN A 36 24.87 -0.40 -4.34
N TYR A 37 23.78 0.26 -3.93
CA TYR A 37 23.67 0.85 -2.60
C TYR A 37 23.71 -0.23 -1.52
N PHE A 38 22.84 -1.23 -1.61
CA PHE A 38 22.74 -2.24 -0.55
C PHE A 38 23.91 -3.23 -0.54
N GLN A 39 24.58 -3.47 -1.67
CA GLN A 39 25.77 -4.34 -1.71
C GLN A 39 26.97 -3.74 -0.97
N LYS A 40 27.01 -2.43 -0.76
CA LYS A 40 28.02 -1.78 0.10
C LYS A 40 27.89 -2.20 1.57
N ILE A 41 26.72 -2.68 1.98
CA ILE A 41 26.49 -3.19 3.33
C ILE A 41 27.10 -4.60 3.43
N PRO A 42 27.94 -4.88 4.45
CA PRO A 42 28.54 -6.19 4.66
C PRO A 42 27.49 -7.30 4.67
N LEU A 43 27.82 -8.45 4.05
CA LEU A 43 26.91 -9.59 3.95
C LEU A 43 26.43 -10.08 5.33
N GLU A 44 27.29 -10.03 6.33
CA GLU A 44 26.97 -10.44 7.70
C GLU A 44 25.87 -9.59 8.34
N GLU A 45 25.79 -8.30 8.01
CA GLU A 45 24.68 -7.44 8.43
C GLU A 45 23.41 -7.73 7.61
N ARG A 46 23.55 -7.99 6.31
CA ARG A 46 22.41 -8.31 5.43
C ARG A 46 21.72 -9.61 5.83
N LYS A 47 22.48 -10.63 6.28
CA LYS A 47 21.93 -11.90 6.79
C LYS A 47 21.11 -11.73 8.07
N LYS A 48 21.33 -10.66 8.85
CA LYS A 48 20.60 -10.38 10.11
C LYS A 48 19.22 -9.77 9.85
N VAL A 49 18.94 -9.30 8.63
CA VAL A 49 17.65 -8.71 8.28
C VAL A 49 16.60 -9.81 8.18
N LYS A 50 15.63 -9.80 9.10
CA LYS A 50 14.52 -10.77 9.15
C LYS A 50 13.32 -10.37 8.29
N TYR A 51 13.02 -9.08 8.26
CA TYR A 51 11.84 -8.53 7.59
C TYR A 51 12.22 -7.28 6.81
N ALA A 52 11.70 -7.16 5.59
CA ALA A 52 11.82 -5.96 4.76
C ALA A 52 10.43 -5.59 4.28
N CYS A 53 9.96 -4.41 4.68
CA CYS A 53 8.70 -3.86 4.19
C CYS A 53 8.98 -3.01 2.95
N SER A 54 8.27 -3.26 1.86
CA SER A 54 8.36 -2.45 0.65
C SER A 54 6.99 -2.25 -0.01
N ASP A 55 6.89 -1.23 -0.85
CA ASP A 55 5.75 -1.05 -1.75
C ASP A 55 5.63 -2.23 -2.75
N MET A 56 4.49 -2.32 -3.44
CA MET A 56 4.13 -3.35 -4.43
C MET A 56 4.99 -3.32 -5.72
N TYR A 57 5.99 -2.44 -5.81
CA TYR A 57 6.83 -2.35 -6.99
C TYR A 57 7.79 -3.55 -7.09
N GLU A 58 7.64 -4.33 -8.16
CA GLU A 58 8.37 -5.59 -8.41
C GLU A 58 9.90 -5.47 -8.27
N VAL A 59 10.47 -4.34 -8.68
CA VAL A 59 11.92 -4.11 -8.56
C VAL A 59 12.38 -4.16 -7.10
N TYR A 60 11.60 -3.68 -6.13
CA TYR A 60 11.98 -3.77 -4.73
C TYR A 60 11.98 -5.22 -4.25
N ARG A 61 11.00 -6.01 -4.65
CA ARG A 61 10.95 -7.45 -4.34
C ARG A 61 12.21 -8.16 -4.86
N ASP A 62 12.57 -7.92 -6.12
CA ASP A 62 13.79 -8.46 -6.72
C ASP A 62 15.07 -8.06 -5.96
N VAL A 63 15.18 -6.77 -5.60
CA VAL A 63 16.33 -6.25 -4.87
C VAL A 63 16.41 -6.88 -3.48
N VAL A 64 15.29 -6.94 -2.75
CA VAL A 64 15.23 -7.52 -1.41
C VAL A 64 15.66 -8.98 -1.43
N HIS A 65 15.12 -9.79 -2.35
CA HIS A 65 15.50 -11.20 -2.46
C HIS A 65 16.98 -11.41 -2.80
N LYS A 66 17.58 -10.53 -3.61
CA LYS A 66 19.01 -10.62 -3.97
C LYS A 66 19.93 -10.15 -2.86
N VAL A 67 19.54 -9.11 -2.14
CA VAL A 67 20.39 -8.44 -1.16
C VAL A 67 20.30 -9.11 0.21
N PHE A 68 19.10 -9.52 0.62
CA PHE A 68 18.80 -10.03 1.96
C PHE A 68 18.33 -11.50 1.89
N PRO A 69 19.26 -12.47 1.95
CA PRO A 69 18.94 -13.87 1.65
C PRO A 69 17.98 -14.53 2.65
N ASN A 70 17.99 -14.09 3.92
CA ASN A 70 17.17 -14.66 5.00
C ASN A 70 15.91 -13.85 5.30
N CYS A 71 15.60 -12.85 4.47
CA CYS A 71 14.59 -11.87 4.76
C CYS A 71 13.23 -12.26 4.18
N ILE A 72 12.17 -12.05 4.97
CA ILE A 72 10.78 -12.10 4.51
C ILE A 72 10.38 -10.72 4.02
N CYS A 73 9.99 -10.65 2.74
CA CYS A 73 9.46 -9.43 2.13
C CYS A 73 7.99 -9.26 2.52
N ILE A 74 7.66 -8.11 3.11
CA ILE A 74 6.32 -7.71 3.54
C ILE A 74 5.86 -6.55 2.66
N LEU A 75 4.58 -6.55 2.29
CA LEU A 75 3.97 -5.45 1.55
C LEU A 75 3.62 -4.29 2.49
N ASP A 76 3.89 -3.07 2.03
CA ASP A 76 3.46 -1.86 2.73
C ASP A 76 1.93 -1.75 2.75
N TYR A 77 1.37 -1.85 3.96
CA TYR A 77 -0.06 -1.75 4.20
C TYR A 77 -0.65 -0.41 3.74
N PHE A 78 0.10 0.70 3.84
CA PHE A 78 -0.40 2.02 3.45
C PHE A 78 -0.64 2.10 1.94
N HIS A 79 0.30 1.58 1.14
CA HIS A 79 0.15 1.54 -0.30
C HIS A 79 -0.94 0.55 -0.74
N LEU A 80 -1.03 -0.61 -0.09
CA LEU A 80 -2.10 -1.57 -0.32
C LEU A 80 -3.48 -0.96 -0.02
N SER A 81 -3.63 -0.32 1.14
CA SER A 81 -4.88 0.32 1.56
C SER A 81 -5.27 1.45 0.62
N GLN A 82 -4.33 2.29 0.19
CA GLN A 82 -4.62 3.36 -0.77
C GLN A 82 -5.06 2.83 -2.13
N ASP A 83 -4.36 1.83 -2.67
CA ASP A 83 -4.73 1.26 -3.98
C ASP A 83 -6.11 0.60 -3.90
N PHE A 84 -6.38 -0.14 -2.82
CA PHE A 84 -7.69 -0.70 -2.55
C PHE A 84 -8.79 0.37 -2.50
N HIS A 85 -8.58 1.46 -1.74
CA HIS A 85 -9.53 2.57 -1.67
C HIS A 85 -9.76 3.22 -3.04
N LYS A 86 -8.70 3.41 -3.84
CA LYS A 86 -8.79 3.97 -5.18
C LYS A 86 -9.66 3.10 -6.09
N LYS A 87 -9.44 1.77 -6.09
CA LYS A 87 -10.22 0.82 -6.88
C LYS A 87 -11.67 0.74 -6.45
N MET A 88 -11.93 0.73 -5.15
CA MET A 88 -13.29 0.82 -4.61
C MET A 88 -13.99 2.11 -5.05
N ASN A 89 -13.28 3.24 -5.02
CA ASN A 89 -13.83 4.51 -5.45
C ASN A 89 -14.11 4.56 -6.97
N GLU A 90 -13.25 3.95 -7.80
CA GLU A 90 -13.49 3.79 -9.24
C GLU A 90 -14.81 3.03 -9.50
N VAL A 91 -15.04 1.92 -8.77
CA VAL A 91 -16.30 1.16 -8.88
C VAL A 91 -17.49 1.99 -8.40
N ARG A 92 -17.38 2.67 -7.25
CA ARG A 92 -18.42 3.56 -6.72
C ARG A 92 -18.84 4.61 -7.75
N ILE A 93 -17.87 5.30 -8.35
CA ILE A 93 -18.14 6.33 -9.37
C ILE A 93 -18.78 5.73 -10.63
N LYS A 94 -18.28 4.58 -11.10
CA LYS A 94 -18.88 3.88 -12.26
C LYS A 94 -20.35 3.55 -12.01
N VAL A 95 -20.66 2.99 -10.84
CA VAL A 95 -22.03 2.69 -10.42
C VAL A 95 -22.86 3.97 -10.38
N MET A 96 -22.37 5.04 -9.74
CA MET A 96 -23.08 6.32 -9.66
C MET A 96 -23.39 6.95 -11.02
N ASN A 97 -22.45 6.91 -11.95
CA ASN A 97 -22.61 7.49 -13.28
C ASN A 97 -23.60 6.69 -14.16
N VAL A 98 -23.63 5.35 -14.02
CA VAL A 98 -24.60 4.50 -14.74
C VAL A 98 -26.03 4.87 -14.37
N PHE A 99 -26.28 5.20 -13.10
CA PHE A 99 -27.62 5.52 -12.63
C PHE A 99 -27.99 7.01 -12.70
N ASN A 100 -27.11 7.86 -13.25
CA ASN A 100 -27.32 9.29 -13.54
C ASN A 100 -28.22 10.03 -12.52
N TYR A 101 -27.89 9.92 -11.23
CA TYR A 101 -28.73 10.48 -10.18
C TYR A 101 -28.50 11.99 -10.03
N ASN A 102 -29.41 12.79 -10.58
CA ASN A 102 -29.62 14.20 -10.23
C ASN A 102 -30.13 14.42 -8.78
N CYS A 103 -29.91 13.48 -7.86
CA CYS A 103 -30.43 13.59 -6.50
C CYS A 103 -29.52 12.89 -5.48
N HIS A 104 -28.79 13.70 -4.72
CA HIS A 104 -27.80 13.30 -3.70
C HIS A 104 -28.39 12.44 -2.56
N SER A 105 -29.72 12.39 -2.42
CA SER A 105 -30.43 11.74 -1.31
C SER A 105 -30.78 10.26 -1.52
N VAL A 106 -30.87 9.77 -2.78
CA VAL A 106 -31.48 8.45 -3.05
C VAL A 106 -30.48 7.29 -2.85
N MET A 107 -29.19 7.51 -3.09
CA MET A 107 -28.18 6.45 -3.05
C MET A 107 -27.84 5.98 -1.63
N VAL A 108 -27.83 6.89 -0.65
CA VAL A 108 -27.60 6.53 0.77
C VAL A 108 -28.73 5.61 1.26
N CYS A 109 -29.98 5.92 0.92
CA CYS A 109 -31.11 5.07 1.25
C CYS A 109 -31.03 3.69 0.58
N HIS A 110 -30.71 3.58 -0.71
CA HIS A 110 -30.66 2.28 -1.39
C HIS A 110 -29.49 1.40 -0.92
N TYR A 111 -28.31 1.99 -0.69
CA TYR A 111 -27.14 1.25 -0.18
C TYR A 111 -27.35 0.76 1.26
N LEU A 112 -27.89 1.62 2.15
CA LEU A 112 -28.22 1.24 3.53
C LEU A 112 -29.35 0.20 3.60
N SER A 113 -30.31 0.25 2.67
CA SER A 113 -31.38 -0.75 2.55
C SER A 113 -30.83 -2.14 2.22
N ASN A 114 -29.83 -2.22 1.34
CA ASN A 114 -29.19 -3.47 0.95
C ASN A 114 -28.27 -4.06 2.05
N ILE A 115 -27.62 -3.21 2.85
CA ILE A 115 -26.85 -3.67 4.02
C ILE A 115 -27.79 -4.15 5.15
N LYS A 116 -28.90 -3.45 5.40
CA LYS A 116 -29.91 -3.91 6.38
C LYS A 116 -30.54 -5.25 5.97
N LYS A 117 -30.77 -5.50 4.67
CA LYS A 117 -31.31 -6.78 4.16
C LYS A 117 -30.37 -7.97 4.33
N ARG A 118 -29.05 -7.77 4.42
CA ARG A 118 -28.06 -8.85 4.64
C ARG A 118 -27.80 -9.13 6.12
N ARG A 119 -28.31 -8.32 7.04
CA ARG A 119 -28.05 -8.41 8.49
C ARG A 119 -29.16 -9.12 9.27
N SER A 120 -29.98 -9.93 8.60
CA SER A 120 -31.01 -10.77 9.24
C SER A 120 -30.53 -12.20 9.58
N SER A 121 -29.23 -12.50 9.51
CA SER A 121 -28.72 -13.83 9.88
C SER A 121 -27.26 -13.88 10.38
N LEU A 122 -26.84 -12.92 11.22
CA LEU A 122 -25.55 -13.05 11.92
C LEU A 122 -25.75 -12.84 13.43
N PRO A 123 -25.47 -13.85 14.28
CA PRO A 123 -25.57 -13.71 15.72
C PRO A 123 -24.48 -12.74 16.22
N VAL A 124 -24.91 -11.71 16.95
CA VAL A 124 -24.03 -10.70 17.55
C VAL A 124 -23.26 -11.35 18.70
N ARG A 125 -22.04 -11.82 18.43
CA ARG A 125 -21.00 -12.00 19.44
C ARG A 125 -19.67 -11.61 18.84
N THR A 126 -19.10 -10.51 19.35
CA THR A 126 -17.70 -10.35 19.78
C THR A 126 -17.43 -8.85 19.94
N ILE A 127 -17.08 -8.50 21.18
CA ILE A 127 -16.55 -7.22 21.62
C ILE A 127 -15.22 -6.96 20.89
N GLN A 128 -14.83 -5.70 20.70
CA GLN A 128 -13.58 -5.10 21.22
C GLN A 128 -12.93 -4.04 20.31
N ALA A 129 -12.42 -3.03 21.02
CA ALA A 129 -11.57 -1.89 20.69
C ALA A 129 -10.86 -1.81 19.32
N VAL A 130 -10.74 -0.57 18.84
CA VAL A 130 -9.72 -0.19 17.86
C VAL A 130 -8.81 0.85 18.53
N LEU A 131 -7.55 0.46 18.68
CA LEU A 131 -6.37 1.32 18.80
C LEU A 131 -5.88 1.60 17.37
#